data_AF-A0A9X6YKN7-F1
#
_entry.id   AF-A0A9X6YKN7-F1
#
_cell.length_a   1.000
_cell.length_b   1.000
_cell.length_c   1.000
_cell.angle_alpha   90.00
_cell.angle_beta   90.00
_cell.angle_gamma   90.00
#
_symmetry.space_group_name_H-M   'P 1'
#
loop_
_entity.id
_entity.type
_entity.pdbx_description
1 polymer ?
#
loop_
_entity_poly.entity_id
_entity_poly.type
_entity_poly.pdbx_seq_one_letter_code
_entity_poly.pdbx_strand_id
1 'polypeptide(L)' 'MLLYEKVHEEIARRTTALQTMQRQDGTWQFCFEGAPLTDCHMIFLLKLLGRDKEIEPFVKRLASLQTNEGIW' A
#
# COMPACT_ATOMS: atom_id res chain seq x y z
N MET A 1 -12.29 17.72 30.02
CA MET A 1 -11.41 16.65 30.52
C MET A 1 -11.58 15.36 29.72
N LEU A 2 -12.79 14.79 29.63
CA LEU A 2 -13.08 13.55 28.87
C LEU A 2 -12.54 13.50 27.42
N LEU A 3 -12.55 14.62 26.69
CA LEU A 3 -12.01 14.66 25.33
C LEU A 3 -10.47 14.49 25.31
N TYR A 4 -9.77 15.11 26.26
CA TYR A 4 -8.30 15.02 26.34
C TYR A 4 -7.84 13.60 26.69
N GLU A 5 -8.57 12.92 27.56
CA GLU A 5 -8.31 11.52 27.94
C GLU A 5 -8.50 10.59 26.74
N LYS A 6 -9.62 10.71 26.01
CA LYS A 6 -9.87 9.93 24.79
C LYS A 6 -8.80 10.14 23.71
N VAL A 7 -8.32 11.38 23.56
CA VAL A 7 -7.23 11.68 22.62
C VAL A 7 -5.93 10.99 23.06
N HIS A 8 -5.59 11.01 24.35
CA HIS A 8 -4.39 10.33 24.85
C HIS A 8 -4.47 8.81 24.69
N GLU A 9 -5.63 8.20 24.97
CA GLU A 9 -5.85 6.77 24.77
C GLU A 9 -5.67 6.39 23.30
N GLU A 10 -6.22 7.18 22.37
CA GLU A 10 -6.09 6.92 20.94
C GLU A 10 -4.66 7.11 20.44
N ILE A 11 -3.92 8.10 20.96
CA ILE A 11 -2.49 8.29 20.69
C ILE A 11 -1.70 7.06 21.15
N ALA A 12 -1.93 6.60 22.38
CA ALA A 12 -1.26 5.42 22.92
C ALA A 12 -1.56 4.18 22.06
N ARG A 13 -2.84 3.95 21.73
CA ARG A 13 -3.29 2.83 20.89
C ARG A 13 -2.61 2.82 19.52
N ARG A 14 -2.55 3.98 18.84
CA ARG A 14 -1.87 4.11 17.54
C ARG A 14 -0.36 3.95 17.64
N THR A 15 0.24 4.47 18.70
CA THR A 15 1.68 4.34 18.95
C THR A 15 2.06 2.87 19.12
N THR A 16 1.33 2.13 19.97
CA THR A 16 1.52 0.69 20.14
C THR A 16 1.33 -0.06 18.83
N ALA A 17 0.28 0.26 18.04
CA ALA A 17 0.06 -0.36 16.74
C ALA A 17 1.27 -0.15 15.79
N LEU A 18 1.77 1.09 15.68
CA LEU A 18 2.95 1.39 14.86
C LEU A 18 4.19 0.64 15.37
N GLN A 19 4.44 0.60 16.68
CA GLN A 19 5.57 -0.14 17.25
C GLN A 19 5.50 -1.64 16.91
N THR A 20 4.31 -2.25 16.95
CA THR A 20 4.14 -3.67 16.57
C THR A 20 4.35 -3.94 15.08
N MET A 21 4.25 -2.92 14.23
CA MET A 21 4.48 -3.02 12.79
C MET A 21 5.95 -2.78 12.41
N GLN A 22 6.80 -2.33 13.34
CA GLN A 22 8.21 -2.09 13.07
C GLN A 22 8.93 -3.42 12.81
N ARG A 23 9.73 -3.46 11.74
CA ARG A 23 10.55 -4.62 11.41
C ARG A 23 11.78 -4.71 12.32
N GLN A 24 12.46 -5.86 12.30
CA GLN A 24 13.67 -6.10 13.10
C GLN A 24 14.82 -5.11 12.77
N ASP A 25 14.85 -4.59 11.54
CA ASP A 25 15.82 -3.59 11.08
C ASP A 25 15.44 -2.15 11.49
N GLY A 26 14.34 -1.97 12.22
CA GLY A 26 13.83 -0.68 12.66
C GLY A 26 12.99 0.06 11.63
N THR A 27 12.78 -0.50 10.43
CA THR A 27 11.99 0.15 9.37
C THR A 27 10.49 -0.11 9.50
N TRP A 28 9.70 0.80 8.93
CA TRP A 28 8.30 0.57 8.59
C TRP A 28 8.17 0.47 7.08
N GLN A 29 7.53 -0.59 6.60
CA GLN A 29 7.33 -0.80 5.16
C GLN A 29 5.84 -0.80 4.88
N PHE A 30 5.36 0.36 4.46
CA PHE A 30 3.99 0.53 3.96
C PHE A 30 4.02 0.60 2.44
N CYS A 31 2.92 0.18 1.82
CA CYS A 31 2.81 0.28 0.37
C CYS A 31 2.79 1.77 -0.01
N PHE A 32 3.78 2.22 -0.78
CA PHE A 32 3.75 3.54 -1.40
C PHE A 32 2.91 3.43 -2.67
N GLU A 33 1.62 3.67 -2.54
CA GLU A 33 0.67 3.49 -3.62
C GLU A 33 0.66 4.71 -4.55
N GLY A 34 1.03 4.48 -5.80
CA GLY A 34 0.84 5.43 -6.90
C GLY A 34 -0.48 5.21 -7.65
N ALA A 35 -0.76 6.11 -8.60
CA ALA A 35 -1.91 5.96 -9.50
C ALA A 35 -1.83 4.66 -10.32
N PRO A 36 -2.97 4.07 -10.74
CA PRO A 36 -3.01 2.91 -11.64
C PRO A 36 -2.09 3.04 -12.87
N LEU A 37 -1.93 4.27 -13.37
CA LEU A 37 -1.06 4.56 -14.52
C LEU A 37 0.41 4.15 -14.29
N THR A 38 0.92 4.24 -13.07
CA THR A 38 2.28 3.79 -12.73
C THR A 38 2.42 2.28 -12.91
N ASP A 39 1.42 1.49 -12.52
CA ASP A 39 1.40 0.04 -12.72
C ASP A 39 1.41 -0.30 -14.21
N CYS A 40 0.58 0.39 -15.01
CA CYS A 40 0.53 0.19 -16.46
C CYS A 40 1.89 0.42 -17.12
N HIS A 41 2.59 1.50 -16.76
CA HIS A 41 3.92 1.77 -17.27
C HIS A 41 4.93 0.69 -16.85
N MET A 42 4.86 0.21 -15.61
CA MET A 42 5.71 -0.89 -15.14
C MET A 42 5.44 -2.20 -15.88
N ILE A 43 4.18 -2.53 -16.15
CA ILE A 43 3.81 -3.71 -16.94
C ILE A 43 4.44 -3.62 -18.34
N PHE A 44 4.31 -2.48 -19.02
CA PHE A 44 4.89 -2.30 -20.35
C PHE A 44 6.42 -2.42 -20.33
N LEU A 45 7.08 -1.80 -19.36
CA LEU A 45 8.52 -1.90 -19.21
C LEU A 45 8.98 -3.34 -18.97
N LEU A 46 8.35 -4.05 -18.03
CA LEU A 46 8.69 -5.43 -17.72
C LEU A 46 8.46 -6.35 -18.92
N LYS A 47 7.40 -6.10 -19.69
CA LYS A 47 7.13 -6.83 -20.93
C LYS A 47 8.23 -6.60 -21.97
N LEU A 48 8.67 -5.36 -22.15
CA LEU A 48 9.76 -4.99 -23.06
C LEU A 48 11.08 -5.68 -22.67
N LEU A 49 11.31 -5.85 -21.37
CA LEU A 49 12.51 -6.49 -20.83
C LEU A 49 12.42 -8.03 -20.76
N GLY A 50 11.31 -8.64 -21.20
CA GLY A 50 11.10 -10.10 -21.13
C GLY A 50 10.95 -10.65 -19.70
N ARG A 51 10.50 -9.81 -18.76
CA ARG A 51 10.35 -10.13 -17.32
C ARG A 51 8.90 -10.48 -16.97
N ASP A 52 8.28 -11.39 -17.72
CA ASP A 52 6.84 -11.70 -17.58
C ASP A 52 6.44 -12.19 -16.18
N LYS A 53 7.35 -12.86 -15.47
CA LYS A 53 7.11 -13.35 -14.10
C LYS A 53 6.92 -12.23 -13.07
N GLU A 54 7.43 -11.04 -13.35
CA GLU A 54 7.36 -9.87 -12.46
C GLU A 54 6.08 -9.03 -12.69
N ILE A 55 5.29 -9.34 -13.74
CA ILE A 55 4.11 -8.55 -14.15
C ILE A 55 2.89 -8.82 -13.26
N GLU A 56 2.76 -10.05 -12.74
CA GLU A 56 1.53 -10.52 -12.09
C GLU A 56 1.03 -9.66 -10.92
N PRO A 57 1.90 -9.15 -10.02
CA PRO A 57 1.46 -8.29 -8.92
C PRO A 57 0.78 -7.00 -9.40
N PHE A 58 1.26 -6.41 -10.49
CA PHE A 58 0.70 -5.17 -11.06
C PHE A 58 -0.67 -5.42 -11.69
N VAL A 59 -0.84 -6.56 -12.38
CA VAL A 59 -2.13 -6.95 -12.97
C VAL A 59 -3.17 -7.20 -11.88
N LYS A 60 -2.79 -7.91 -10.80
CA LYS A 60 -3.67 -8.13 -9.65
C LYS A 60 -4.09 -6.83 -8.99
N ARG A 61 -3.15 -5.89 -8.79
CA ARG A 61 -3.45 -4.57 -8.24
C ARG A 61 -4.42 -3.81 -9.13
N LEU A 62 -4.14 -3.69 -10.43
CA LEU A 62 -5.03 -3.02 -11.39
C LEU A 62 -6.45 -3.60 -11.39
N ALA A 63 -6.58 -4.92 -11.35
CA ALA A 63 -7.90 -5.57 -11.27
C ALA A 63 -8.62 -5.23 -9.95
N SER A 64 -7.89 -5.16 -8.83
CA SER A 64 -8.47 -4.83 -7.52
C SER A 64 -8.89 -3.37 -7.37
N LEU A 65 -8.32 -2.47 -8.18
CA LEU A 65 -8.64 -1.04 -8.17
C LEU A 65 -9.83 -0.69 -9.07
N GLN A 66 -10.24 -1.60 -9.96
CA GLN A 66 -11.34 -1.34 -10.87
C GLN A 66 -12.67 -1.25 -10.10
N THR A 67 -13.46 -0.21 -10.35
CA THR A 67 -14.82 -0.08 -9.81
C THR A 67 -15.79 -1.02 -10.53
N ASN A 68 -16.98 -1.22 -9.96
CA ASN A 68 -18.03 -2.04 -10.57
C ASN A 68 -18.50 -1.51 -11.94
N GLU A 69 -18.33 -0.21 -12.18
CA GLU A 69 -18.63 0.48 -13.43
C GLU A 69 -17.49 0.35 -14.45
N GLY A 70 -16.38 -0.29 -14.08
CA GLY A 70 -15.24 -0.54 -14.96
C GLY A 70 -14.21 0.59 -15.03
N ILE A 71 -14.23 1.52 -14.07
CA ILE A 71 -13.33 2.69 -14.01
C ILE A 71 -12.13 2.38 -13.10
N TRP A 72 -10.98 3.04 -13.31
CA TRP A 72 -9.77 2.94 -12.47
C TRP A 72 -9.40 4.28 -11.85
#